data_AF-A0A0M0JD54-F1
#
_entry.id   AF-A0A0M0JD54-F1
#
_cell.length_a   1.000
_cell.length_b   1.000
_cell.length_c   1.000
_cell.angle_alpha   90.00
_cell.angle_beta   90.00
_cell.angle_gamma   90.00
#
_symmetry.space_group_name_H-M   'P 1'
#
loop_
_entity.id
_entity.type
_entity.pdbx_description
1 polymer ?
#
loop_
_entity_poly.entity_id
_entity_poly.type
_entity_poly.pdbx_seq_one_letter_code
_entity_poly.pdbx_strand_id
1 'polypeptide(L)'
;MPNTAVLTIACANKQVSQFDVDRLMPTPWGLQHARPIGAVSGSSEVPHAIVFNPSHPSAPILCAPSWLCRVDTGAHDGAQTPPAAAAESHSTAATASGGAAMKAVKARKRHRQEGADPSTGAGAGEPESHVIRSYGGMLLFDFIAPDTALVIEQPWLRVMDLFPPALYKHRFGT
;
A
#
# COMPACT_ATOMS: atom_id res chain seq x y z
N MET A 1 19.80 13.95 -15.16
CA MET A 1 19.12 14.54 -13.99
C MET A 1 20.00 14.30 -12.78
N PRO A 2 20.21 15.30 -11.88
CA PRO A 2 20.96 15.06 -10.65
C PRO A 2 20.22 14.02 -9.81
N ASN A 3 20.96 13.06 -9.27
CA ASN A 3 20.45 12.05 -8.36
C ASN A 3 20.21 12.71 -6.99
N THR A 4 19.01 13.26 -6.80
CA THR A 4 18.65 13.94 -5.54
C THR A 4 18.48 12.90 -4.43
N ALA A 5 19.24 13.06 -3.35
CA ALA A 5 19.08 12.23 -2.17
C ALA A 5 17.80 12.64 -1.41
N VAL A 6 16.89 11.69 -1.20
CA VAL A 6 15.62 11.92 -0.48
C VAL A 6 15.63 11.17 0.84
N LEU A 7 15.36 11.90 1.92
CA LEU A 7 15.14 11.34 3.25
C LEU A 7 13.64 11.16 3.50
N THR A 8 13.22 9.92 3.76
CA THR A 8 11.84 9.60 4.14
C THR A 8 11.75 9.32 5.63
N ILE A 9 10.80 9.96 6.31
CA ILE A 9 10.57 9.84 7.75
C ILE A 9 9.12 9.43 7.97
N ALA A 10 8.91 8.38 8.77
CA ALA A 10 7.60 7.98 9.27
C ALA A 10 7.44 8.50 10.69
N CYS A 11 6.37 9.24 10.92
CA CYS A 11 6.10 9.90 12.19
C CYS A 11 5.13 9.08 13.05
N ALA A 12 5.16 9.32 14.36
CA ALA A 12 4.29 8.59 15.30
C ALA A 12 2.79 8.83 15.05
N ASN A 13 2.43 9.96 14.46
CA ASN A 13 1.08 10.29 14.02
C ASN A 13 0.66 9.61 12.69
N LYS A 14 1.43 8.62 12.21
CA LYS A 14 1.20 7.89 10.94
C LYS A 14 1.22 8.77 9.70
N GLN A 15 1.99 9.85 9.76
CA GLN A 15 2.33 10.69 8.62
C GLN A 15 3.67 10.24 8.04
N VAL A 16 3.83 10.41 6.72
CA VAL A 16 5.12 10.29 6.05
C VAL A 16 5.56 11.67 5.60
N SER A 17 6.80 12.03 5.93
CA SER A 17 7.42 13.27 5.49
C SER A 17 8.64 12.94 4.63
N GLN A 18 8.81 13.66 3.53
CA GLN A 18 9.97 13.53 2.65
C GLN A 18 10.73 14.84 2.55
N PHE A 19 12.05 14.75 2.60
CA PHE A 19 12.97 15.88 2.50
C PHE A 19 14.00 15.64 1.41
N ASP A 20 14.23 16.67 0.59
CA ASP A 20 15.39 16.76 -0.28
C ASP A 20 16.60 17.09 0.60
N VAL A 21 17.55 16.17 0.69
CA VAL A 21 18.72 16.29 1.57
C VAL A 21 19.67 17.36 1.07
N ASP A 22 19.80 17.52 -0.25
CA ASP A 22 20.72 18.49 -0.85
C ASP A 22 20.19 19.91 -0.67
N ARG A 23 18.86 20.08 -0.76
CA ARG A 23 18.21 21.39 -0.60
C ARG A 23 17.82 21.70 0.84
N LEU A 24 17.89 20.72 1.75
CA LEU A 24 17.44 20.84 3.14
C LEU A 24 15.98 21.33 3.27
N MET A 25 15.12 20.91 2.35
CA MET A 25 13.72 21.32 2.28
C MET A 25 12.78 20.12 2.09
N PRO A 26 11.52 20.20 2.54
CA PRO A 26 10.52 19.20 2.19
C PRO A 26 10.38 19.03 0.67
N THR A 27 10.18 17.79 0.21
CA THR A 27 9.89 17.54 -1.21
C THR A 27 8.47 18.05 -1.55
N PRO A 28 8.17 18.33 -2.83
CA PRO A 28 6.81 18.69 -3.24
C PRO A 28 5.77 17.64 -2.81
N TRP A 29 6.13 16.35 -2.91
CA TRP A 29 5.27 15.26 -2.42
C TRP A 29 5.07 15.34 -0.90
N GLY A 30 6.14 15.58 -0.13
CA GLY A 30 6.07 15.71 1.32
C GLY A 30 5.20 16.87 1.79
N LEU A 31 5.22 18.00 1.07
CA LEU A 31 4.33 19.14 1.34
C LEU A 31 2.87 18.83 1.05
N GLN A 32 2.59 18.11 -0.04
CA GLN A 32 1.23 17.76 -0.44
C GLN A 32 0.59 16.75 0.52
N HIS A 33 1.38 15.81 1.05
CA HIS A 33 0.88 14.70 1.86
C HIS A 33 1.28 14.81 3.34
N ALA A 34 1.42 16.02 3.86
CA ALA A 34 1.78 16.32 5.26
C ALA A 34 0.66 16.02 6.28
N ARG A 35 -0.08 14.92 6.09
CA ARG A 35 -1.22 14.49 6.91
C ARG A 35 -1.09 13.00 7.27
N PRO A 36 -1.72 12.55 8.38
CA PRO A 36 -1.81 11.13 8.70
C PRO A 36 -2.45 10.33 7.56
N ILE A 37 -1.92 9.13 7.29
CA ILE A 37 -2.48 8.21 6.30
C ILE A 37 -3.83 7.69 6.81
N GLY A 38 -4.91 7.93 6.07
CA GLY A 38 -6.27 7.61 6.47
C GLY A 38 -6.48 6.11 6.67
N ALA A 39 -5.89 5.28 5.81
CA ALA A 39 -6.02 3.82 5.84
C ALA A 39 -5.53 3.16 7.16
N VAL A 40 -4.65 3.83 7.90
CA VAL A 40 -4.13 3.38 9.21
C VAL A 40 -4.47 4.31 10.37
N SER A 41 -5.18 5.41 10.11
CA SER A 41 -5.49 6.45 11.10
C SER A 41 -6.12 5.91 12.38
N GLY A 42 -7.08 4.98 12.27
CA GLY A 42 -7.78 4.34 13.39
C GLY A 42 -6.99 3.27 14.16
N SER A 43 -5.78 2.92 13.74
CA SER A 43 -4.92 2.01 14.50
C SER A 43 -4.32 2.72 15.72
N SER A 44 -4.21 2.05 16.87
CA SER A 44 -3.44 2.58 18.02
C SER A 44 -1.93 2.38 17.86
N GLU A 45 -1.52 1.47 16.98
CA GLU A 45 -0.13 1.14 16.74
C GLU A 45 0.60 2.23 15.96
N VAL A 46 1.90 2.31 16.21
CA VAL A 46 2.82 3.27 15.60
C VAL A 46 3.75 2.50 14.65
N PRO A 47 4.05 3.01 13.45
CA PRO A 47 5.07 2.40 12.61
C PRO A 47 6.42 2.40 13.35
N HIS A 48 7.08 1.23 13.39
CA HIS A 48 8.39 1.06 14.01
C HIS A 48 9.52 0.91 12.98
N ALA A 49 9.18 0.64 11.72
CA ALA A 49 10.16 0.53 10.63
C ALA A 49 9.59 1.05 9.31
N ILE A 50 10.52 1.46 8.44
CA ILE A 50 10.26 1.79 7.03
C ILE A 50 11.13 0.85 6.21
N VAL A 51 10.54 0.16 5.25
CA VAL A 51 11.21 -0.80 4.40
C VAL A 51 10.99 -0.42 2.94
N PHE A 52 12.02 -0.51 2.13
CA PHE A 52 11.98 -0.17 0.71
C PHE A 52 12.05 -1.44 -0.13
N ASN A 53 11.08 -1.62 -1.03
CA ASN A 53 11.19 -2.65 -2.04
C ASN A 53 12.25 -2.24 -3.08
N PRO A 54 13.29 -3.04 -3.34
CA PRO A 54 14.30 -2.71 -4.34
C PRO A 54 13.74 -2.54 -5.77
N SER A 55 12.63 -3.21 -6.12
CA SER A 55 11.93 -3.03 -7.41
C SER A 55 11.15 -1.72 -7.48
N HIS A 56 10.71 -1.21 -6.33
CA HIS A 56 9.82 -0.06 -6.23
C HIS A 56 10.25 0.87 -5.09
N PRO A 57 11.44 1.51 -5.20
CA PRO A 57 11.99 2.34 -4.13
C PRO A 57 11.15 3.60 -3.85
N SER A 58 10.29 4.01 -4.80
CA SER A 58 9.33 5.11 -4.62
C SER A 58 8.10 4.73 -3.80
N ALA A 59 7.95 3.47 -3.39
CA ALA A 59 6.80 3.01 -2.63
C ALA A 59 7.23 2.35 -1.31
N PRO A 60 7.69 3.14 -0.31
CA PRO A 60 8.05 2.62 1.00
C PRO A 60 6.88 1.90 1.68
N ILE A 61 7.23 0.91 2.50
CA ILE A 61 6.32 0.15 3.34
C ILE A 61 6.55 0.53 4.80
N LEU A 62 5.51 1.09 5.41
CA LEU A 62 5.47 1.34 6.84
C LEU A 62 5.08 0.06 7.57
N CYS A 63 5.87 -0.31 8.58
CA CYS A 63 5.71 -1.55 9.32
C CYS A 63 5.26 -1.28 10.75
N ALA A 64 4.19 -1.94 11.17
CA ALA A 64 3.71 -2.00 12.54
C ALA A 64 3.40 -3.46 12.92
N PRO A 65 3.23 -3.77 14.22
CA PRO A 65 3.03 -5.16 14.67
C PRO A 65 1.87 -5.91 14.00
N SER A 66 0.76 -5.24 13.66
CA SER A 66 -0.41 -5.89 13.03
C SER A 66 -0.75 -5.39 11.63
N TRP A 67 0.05 -4.48 11.06
CA TRP A 67 -0.20 -3.96 9.72
C TRP A 67 1.06 -3.55 8.97
N LEU A 68 0.96 -3.69 7.65
CA LEU A 68 1.88 -3.11 6.67
C LEU A 68 1.11 -2.09 5.85
N CYS A 69 1.69 -0.92 5.60
CA CYS A 69 1.10 0.11 4.76
C CYS A 69 2.10 0.53 3.69
N ARG A 70 1.83 0.17 2.44
CA ARG A 70 2.55 0.70 1.28
C ARG A 70 2.06 2.11 1.02
N VAL A 71 2.99 3.05 0.83
CA VAL A 71 2.70 4.45 0.53
C VAL A 71 3.37 4.78 -0.79
N ASP A 72 2.59 5.13 -1.82
CA ASP A 72 3.19 5.59 -3.07
C ASP A 72 3.65 7.04 -2.92
N THR A 73 4.97 7.24 -3.00
CA THR A 73 5.57 8.58 -2.89
C THR A 73 5.76 9.27 -4.25
N GLY A 74 5.29 8.63 -5.32
CA GLY A 74 5.52 9.08 -6.69
C GLY A 74 6.98 8.87 -7.10
N ALA A 75 7.19 8.55 -8.38
CA ALA A 75 8.53 8.44 -8.92
C ALA A 75 9.21 9.83 -8.90
N HIS A 76 10.35 9.95 -8.23
CA HIS A 76 11.41 10.79 -8.77
C HIS A 76 11.88 10.10 -10.05
N ASP A 77 11.64 10.70 -11.22
CA ASP A 77 12.07 10.23 -12.55
C ASP A 77 13.59 9.94 -12.60
N GLY A 78 13.99 8.77 -12.11
CA GLY A 78 15.40 8.38 -11.97
C GLY A 78 15.67 6.90 -12.19
N ALA A 79 14.65 6.05 -12.27
CA ALA A 79 14.81 4.65 -12.67
C ALA A 79 14.28 4.48 -14.10
N GLN A 80 15.16 4.69 -15.08
CA GLN A 80 14.93 4.20 -16.44
C GLN A 80 14.71 2.69 -16.38
N THR A 81 13.48 2.26 -16.59
CA THR A 81 13.20 0.89 -17.01
C THR A 81 13.88 0.70 -18.37
N PRO A 82 14.85 -0.23 -18.54
CA PRO A 82 15.26 -0.60 -19.88
C PRO A 82 14.03 -1.20 -20.59
N PRO A 83 13.66 -0.73 -21.80
CA PRO A 83 12.51 -1.27 -22.49
C PRO A 83 12.76 -2.76 -22.75
N ALA A 84 11.91 -3.60 -22.14
CA ALA A 84 11.82 -5.00 -22.48
C ALA A 84 11.57 -5.10 -23.99
N ALA A 85 12.50 -5.77 -24.68
CA ALA A 85 12.44 -6.02 -26.10
C ALA A 85 11.05 -6.57 -26.46
N ALA A 86 10.42 -5.91 -27.43
CA ALA A 86 9.18 -6.37 -28.03
C ALA A 86 9.37 -7.81 -28.53
N ALA A 87 8.78 -8.77 -27.80
CA ALA A 87 8.60 -10.11 -28.30
C ALA A 87 7.56 -10.04 -29.42
N GLU A 88 8.05 -10.04 -30.65
CA GLU A 88 7.27 -10.25 -31.87
C GLU A 88 6.47 -11.54 -31.73
N SER A 89 5.17 -11.41 -31.47
CA SER A 89 4.23 -12.52 -31.55
C SER A 89 3.61 -12.51 -32.94
N HIS A 90 4.17 -13.33 -33.82
CA HIS A 90 3.55 -13.74 -35.07
C HIS A 90 2.17 -14.35 -34.79
N SER A 91 1.12 -13.61 -35.18
CA SER A 91 -0.25 -14.12 -35.26
C SER A 91 -0.52 -14.59 -36.69
N THR A 92 -0.57 -15.90 -36.86
CA THR A 92 -1.06 -16.58 -38.07
C THR A 92 -2.58 -16.48 -38.15
N ALA A 93 -3.08 -15.84 -39.21
CA ALA A 93 -4.49 -15.79 -39.55
C ALA A 93 -4.97 -17.12 -40.14
N ALA A 94 -6.04 -17.70 -39.59
CA ALA A 94 -6.85 -18.69 -40.29
C ALA A 94 -8.31 -18.70 -39.78
N THR A 95 -9.21 -18.57 -40.77
CA THR A 95 -10.56 -19.16 -40.88
C THR A 95 -11.76 -18.42 -40.27
N ALA A 96 -12.57 -17.89 -41.19
CA ALA A 96 -13.95 -17.47 -41.01
C ALA A 96 -14.92 -18.68 -40.99
N SER A 97 -16.05 -18.55 -40.30
CA SER A 97 -17.41 -18.53 -40.90
C SER A 97 -18.53 -19.01 -39.96
N GLY A 98 -19.66 -18.27 -40.02
CA GLY A 98 -21.04 -18.71 -39.74
C GLY A 98 -21.42 -18.92 -38.27
N GLY A 99 -22.52 -18.42 -37.71
CA GLY A 99 -23.70 -17.77 -38.27
C GLY A 99 -24.91 -18.03 -37.35
N ALA A 100 -25.68 -16.95 -37.11
CA ALA A 100 -27.11 -16.92 -36.74
C ALA A 100 -27.59 -17.13 -35.29
N ALA A 101 -28.41 -16.15 -34.87
CA ALA A 101 -29.76 -16.26 -34.29
C ALA A 101 -30.01 -15.74 -32.84
N MET A 102 -30.56 -14.51 -32.81
CA MET A 102 -31.83 -14.12 -32.16
C MET A 102 -32.02 -14.25 -30.63
N LYS A 103 -32.15 -13.12 -29.91
CA LYS A 103 -33.46 -12.51 -29.49
C LYS A 103 -33.27 -11.35 -28.48
N ALA A 104 -34.18 -10.39 -28.59
CA ALA A 104 -34.30 -9.14 -27.83
C ALA A 104 -34.83 -9.32 -26.40
N VAL A 105 -34.64 -8.31 -25.53
CA VAL A 105 -35.71 -7.62 -24.75
C VAL A 105 -35.18 -6.33 -24.08
N LYS A 106 -36.05 -5.32 -24.07
CA LYS A 106 -36.00 -3.93 -23.58
C LYS A 106 -35.85 -3.77 -22.04
N ALA A 107 -35.26 -2.66 -21.59
CA ALA A 107 -35.83 -1.73 -20.58
C ALA A 107 -34.88 -0.52 -20.34
N ARG A 108 -35.18 0.67 -20.88
CA ARG A 108 -35.87 1.81 -20.24
C ARG A 108 -35.02 2.67 -19.26
N LYS A 109 -34.37 3.66 -19.86
CA LYS A 109 -34.22 5.09 -19.48
C LYS A 109 -35.07 5.55 -18.27
N ARG A 110 -34.41 6.00 -17.19
CA ARG A 110 -34.86 7.17 -16.41
C ARG A 110 -33.67 8.03 -15.98
N HIS A 111 -33.79 9.27 -16.44
CA HIS A 111 -32.99 10.45 -16.20
C HIS A 111 -33.52 11.14 -14.93
N ARG A 112 -32.65 11.48 -13.99
CA ARG A 112 -32.87 12.62 -13.10
C ARG A 112 -31.52 13.22 -12.72
N GLN A 113 -31.27 14.37 -13.32
CA GLN A 113 -30.19 15.30 -13.05
C GLN A 113 -30.61 16.27 -11.94
N GLU A 114 -29.60 16.92 -11.37
CA GLU A 114 -29.57 18.17 -10.60
C GLU A 114 -29.45 18.11 -9.07
N GLY A 115 -28.37 18.76 -8.64
CA GLY A 115 -27.86 18.91 -7.29
C GLY A 115 -26.34 19.15 -7.35
N ALA A 116 -25.91 20.10 -8.19
CA ALA A 116 -24.52 20.51 -8.30
C ALA A 116 -24.20 21.46 -7.13
N ASP A 117 -23.35 21.00 -6.23
CA ASP A 117 -22.46 21.84 -5.44
C ASP A 117 -21.05 21.26 -5.60
N PRO A 118 -20.22 21.72 -6.56
CA PRO A 118 -18.80 21.55 -6.46
C PRO A 118 -18.26 22.74 -5.68
N SER A 119 -18.17 22.60 -4.36
CA SER A 119 -17.11 23.28 -3.63
C SER A 119 -15.78 22.77 -4.20
N THR A 120 -15.23 23.51 -5.16
CA THR A 120 -13.87 23.35 -5.67
C THR A 120 -12.89 23.75 -4.57
N GLY A 121 -12.82 22.93 -3.52
CA GLY A 121 -11.60 22.80 -2.74
C GLY A 121 -10.70 21.86 -3.52
N ALA A 122 -9.57 22.36 -4.01
CA ALA A 122 -8.47 21.55 -4.49
C ALA A 122 -7.99 20.67 -3.33
N GLY A 123 -8.69 19.56 -3.09
CA GLY A 123 -8.31 18.55 -2.14
C GLY A 123 -7.08 17.87 -2.70
N ALA A 124 -5.93 18.15 -2.09
CA ALA A 124 -4.76 17.30 -2.22
C ALA A 124 -5.25 15.85 -1.99
N GLY A 125 -5.23 15.05 -3.06
CA GLY A 125 -5.65 13.66 -3.00
C GLY A 125 -4.87 12.93 -1.90
N GLU A 126 -5.55 12.04 -1.18
CA GLU A 126 -4.87 11.16 -0.24
C GLU A 126 -3.83 10.34 -1.01
N PRO A 127 -2.61 10.10 -0.46
CA PRO A 127 -1.64 9.28 -1.18
C PRO A 127 -2.23 7.88 -1.39
N GLU A 128 -2.02 7.31 -2.58
CA GLU A 128 -2.45 5.93 -2.83
C GLU A 128 -1.73 5.02 -1.83
N SER A 129 -2.53 4.40 -0.96
CA SER A 129 -2.04 3.58 0.13
C SER A 129 -2.73 2.23 0.13
N HIS A 130 -1.95 1.17 0.33
CA HIS A 130 -2.45 -0.19 0.39
C HIS A 130 -2.04 -0.81 1.71
N VAL A 131 -3.02 -1.32 2.47
CA VAL A 131 -2.82 -1.84 3.82
C VAL A 131 -3.06 -3.34 3.87
N ILE A 132 -2.13 -4.07 4.47
CA ILE A 132 -2.21 -5.51 4.73
C ILE A 132 -2.30 -5.71 6.25
N ARG A 133 -3.27 -6.52 6.71
CA ARG A 133 -3.52 -6.81 8.14
C ARG A 133 -3.58 -8.32 8.45
N SER A 134 -3.08 -9.15 7.55
CA SER A 134 -3.18 -10.61 7.64
C SER A 134 -2.21 -11.26 8.64
N TYR A 135 -1.22 -10.52 9.13
CA TYR A 135 -0.15 -11.04 9.99
C TYR A 135 -0.45 -10.82 11.47
N GLY A 136 -0.17 -11.83 12.31
CA GLY A 136 -0.46 -11.82 13.74
C GLY A 136 0.79 -11.61 14.58
N GLY A 137 1.13 -10.34 14.88
CA GLY A 137 2.28 -10.01 15.74
C GLY A 137 3.61 -10.12 15.00
N MET A 138 3.77 -9.28 13.98
CA MET A 138 4.97 -9.19 13.17
C MET A 138 6.14 -8.60 13.97
N LEU A 139 7.27 -9.29 13.95
CA LEU A 139 8.54 -8.86 14.56
C LEU A 139 9.45 -8.16 13.56
N LEU A 140 9.46 -8.65 12.32
CA LEU A 140 10.29 -8.13 11.24
C LEU A 140 9.57 -8.28 9.91
N PHE A 141 9.73 -7.27 9.08
CA PHE A 141 9.42 -7.29 7.66
C PHE A 141 10.63 -6.76 6.90
N ASP A 142 11.06 -7.45 5.84
CA ASP A 142 12.13 -6.95 4.96
C ASP A 142 12.04 -7.57 3.56
N PHE A 143 12.74 -7.02 2.58
CA PHE A 143 12.93 -7.64 1.26
C PHE A 143 14.28 -8.35 1.19
N ILE A 144 14.24 -9.64 0.85
CA ILE A 144 15.45 -10.42 0.56
C ILE A 144 15.79 -10.43 -0.93
N ALA A 145 14.82 -10.09 -1.78
CA ALA A 145 14.95 -9.95 -3.22
C ALA A 145 13.87 -8.98 -3.77
N PRO A 146 14.03 -8.47 -5.00
CA PRO A 146 13.05 -7.64 -5.73
C PRO A 146 11.58 -8.07 -5.58
N ASP A 147 11.32 -9.38 -5.70
CA ASP A 147 9.95 -9.94 -5.67
C ASP A 147 9.70 -10.82 -4.45
N THR A 148 10.60 -10.80 -3.46
CA THR A 148 10.53 -11.68 -2.30
C THR A 148 10.70 -10.90 -1.00
N ALA A 149 9.61 -10.84 -0.24
CA ALA A 149 9.60 -10.32 1.12
C ALA A 149 9.73 -11.45 2.16
N LEU A 150 10.42 -11.16 3.25
CA LEU A 150 10.52 -11.96 4.46
C LEU A 150 9.63 -11.34 5.53
N VAL A 151 8.77 -12.16 6.14
CA VAL A 151 7.96 -11.78 7.30
C VAL A 151 8.28 -12.74 8.43
N ILE A 152 8.66 -12.19 9.58
CA ILE A 152 8.88 -12.96 10.80
C ILE A 152 7.77 -12.60 11.79
N GLU A 153 6.92 -13.56 12.10
CA GLU A 153 5.84 -13.41 13.08
C GLU A 153 6.23 -14.01 14.43
N GLN A 154 5.59 -13.53 15.50
CA GLN A 154 5.70 -14.10 16.82
C GLN A 154 4.50 -15.02 17.09
N PRO A 155 4.65 -16.35 16.98
CA PRO A 155 3.51 -17.27 17.04
C PRO A 155 3.07 -17.53 18.49
N TRP A 156 3.23 -16.58 19.43
CA TRP A 156 3.02 -16.82 20.87
C TRP A 156 1.68 -17.48 21.17
N LEU A 157 0.60 -17.10 20.48
CA LEU A 157 -0.71 -17.73 20.65
C LEU A 157 -0.65 -19.25 20.38
N ARG A 158 0.01 -19.67 19.29
CA ARG A 158 0.18 -21.11 18.97
C ARG A 158 1.14 -21.81 19.92
N VAL A 159 2.14 -21.10 20.45
CA VAL A 159 3.04 -21.65 21.47
C VAL A 159 2.31 -21.78 22.82
N MET A 160 1.41 -20.85 23.13
CA MET A 160 0.60 -20.87 24.35
C MET A 160 -0.39 -22.02 24.38
N ASP A 161 -0.91 -22.44 23.23
CA ASP A 161 -1.74 -23.65 23.11
C ASP A 161 -0.98 -24.93 23.53
N LEU A 162 0.35 -24.92 23.48
CA LEU A 162 1.21 -26.03 23.92
C LEU A 162 1.57 -25.97 25.40
N PHE A 163 1.37 -24.82 26.06
CA PHE A 163 1.60 -24.75 27.50
C PHE A 163 0.49 -25.51 28.24
N PRO A 164 0.82 -26.19 29.35
CA PRO A 164 -0.19 -26.71 30.25
C PRO A 164 -1.21 -25.59 30.58
N PRO A 165 -2.50 -25.92 30.73
CA PRO A 165 -3.52 -24.93 31.05
C PRO A 165 -3.05 -24.08 32.24
N ALA A 166 -3.14 -22.75 32.08
CA ALA A 166 -2.66 -21.81 33.08
C ALA A 166 -3.18 -22.23 34.46
N LEU A 167 -2.26 -22.40 35.42
CA LEU A 167 -2.56 -22.83 36.79
C LEU A 167 -3.82 -22.12 37.28
N TYR A 168 -4.85 -22.91 37.58
CA TYR A 168 -6.18 -22.45 37.92
C TYR A 168 -6.09 -21.37 38.99
N LYS A 169 -6.39 -20.12 38.63
CA LYS A 169 -6.33 -19.01 39.58
C LYS A 169 -7.53 -19.17 40.51
N HIS A 170 -7.31 -19.80 41.65
CA HIS A 170 -8.32 -19.96 42.69
C HIS A 170 -8.80 -18.55 43.09
N ARG A 171 -10.01 -18.17 42.67
CA ARG A 171 -10.65 -16.94 43.15
C ARG A 171 -10.99 -17.19 44.62
N PHE A 172 -10.16 -16.71 45.53
CA PHE A 172 -10.51 -16.63 46.95
C PHE A 172 -11.45 -15.43 47.14
N GLY A 173 -12.67 -15.69 47.59
CA GLY A 173 -13.66 -14.68 47.98
C GLY A 173 -14.98 -14.77 47.22
N THR A 174 -16.00 -15.32 47.90
CA THR A 174 -17.42 -15.01 47.72
C THR A 174 -17.90 -14.28 48.94
#